data_AF-A0A8C0G3X6-F1
#
_entry.id   AF-A0A8C0G3X6-F1
#
_cell.length_a   1.000
_cell.length_b   1.000
_cell.length_c   1.000
_cell.angle_alpha   90.00
_cell.angle_beta   90.00
_cell.angle_gamma   90.00
#
_symmetry.space_group_name_H-M   'P 1'
#
loop_
_entity.id
_entity.type
_entity.pdbx_description
1 polymer ?
#
loop_
_entity_poly.entity_id
_entity_poly.type
_entity_poly.pdbx_seq_one_letter_code
_entity_poly.pdbx_strand_id
1 'polypeptide(L)'
;MKRLNLWTFNKMRIFASITQYIWGLFVSERKPGWKNLLQLFAVCSTVSFIISSFLFLGLNSFLAHYPLVSLAISGSTWIGLSTGLCSSKHMRCFGTLFVLSCSLREGRNALIAAGTGVVVAGNIQSIFHNLKILADSIACNLEVEQFSFIKDYMKIIQWIYNETKHLSIPVEEVASLSDKFNVSYLISDEDLKMKLNNTKQEILSVTKDISSIPPYINQGLLPIIGILLVPLGTYLFLRKFLGTHSVKFKNIYITKQFIEFDEHQRQQRKACVLPLNKKERKKYVIVPSLCLTHKERKSIGRILIPVFTNLCIWVLFSTVDYLLYWLILSVSKHLQALPELEVNLKHKTTNVSFNSSLFKHECLPKPEFSLSSTWPQLGCIIFCLIIFALFSTILTQLKILVSTSFYPNIEMERIHYLHEKILRKRSKISQENVKRKWNSFATKFHFWFPVFKAMGMVRKKEKGMININNV
;
A
#
# COMPACT_ATOMS: atom_id res chain seq x y z
N MET A 1 5.56 38.83 27.85
CA MET A 1 4.78 37.62 27.47
C MET A 1 3.38 37.94 26.89
N LYS A 2 2.54 38.82 27.49
CA LYS A 2 1.20 39.16 26.95
C LYS A 2 1.17 39.85 25.57
N ARG A 3 2.11 40.76 25.25
CA ARG A 3 2.19 41.43 23.93
C ARG A 3 2.59 40.49 22.78
N LEU A 4 3.45 39.50 23.06
CA LEU A 4 3.85 38.49 22.06
C LEU A 4 2.64 37.62 21.66
N ASN A 5 1.84 37.20 22.64
CA ASN A 5 0.62 36.41 22.42
C ASN A 5 -0.49 37.18 21.68
N LEU A 6 -0.61 38.50 21.90
CA LEU A 6 -1.58 39.34 21.18
C LEU A 6 -1.18 39.55 19.72
N TRP A 7 0.12 39.72 19.45
CA TRP A 7 0.65 39.88 18.11
C TRP A 7 0.54 38.59 17.29
N THR A 8 0.83 37.43 17.88
CA THR A 8 0.61 36.13 17.24
C THR A 8 -0.88 35.86 16.99
N PHE A 9 -1.75 36.27 17.92
CA PHE A 9 -3.21 36.12 17.77
C PHE A 9 -3.77 36.98 16.62
N ASN A 10 -3.34 38.24 16.51
CA ASN A 10 -3.74 39.11 15.40
C ASN A 10 -3.24 38.58 14.05
N LYS A 11 -2.00 38.08 13.97
CA LYS A 11 -1.49 37.44 12.75
C LYS A 11 -2.32 36.22 12.36
N MET A 12 -2.66 35.36 13.31
CA MET A 12 -3.53 34.20 13.05
C MET A 12 -4.92 34.61 12.55
N ARG A 13 -5.51 35.68 13.11
CA ARG A 13 -6.83 36.17 12.67
C ARG A 13 -6.79 36.74 11.25
N ILE A 14 -5.76 37.53 10.94
CA ILE A 14 -5.55 38.07 9.60
C ILE A 14 -5.37 36.93 8.60
N PHE A 15 -4.49 35.97 8.90
CA PHE A 15 -4.28 34.79 8.07
C PHE A 15 -5.59 34.02 7.83
N ALA A 16 -6.35 33.73 8.88
CA ALA A 16 -7.63 33.03 8.77
C ALA A 16 -8.64 33.77 7.88
N SER A 17 -8.72 35.11 8.00
CA SER A 17 -9.61 35.93 7.16
C SER A 17 -9.20 35.90 5.68
N ILE A 18 -7.90 35.97 5.39
CA ILE A 18 -7.37 35.87 4.03
C ILE A 18 -7.66 34.48 3.44
N THR A 19 -7.40 33.41 4.21
CA THR A 19 -7.70 32.04 3.75
C THR A 19 -9.19 31.85 3.49
N GLN A 20 -10.06 32.38 4.34
CA GLN A 20 -11.51 32.33 4.13
C GLN A 20 -11.95 33.08 2.87
N TYR A 21 -11.36 34.25 2.61
CA TYR A 21 -11.63 35.03 1.41
C TYR A 21 -11.18 34.28 0.15
N ILE A 22 -9.95 33.76 0.12
CA ILE A 22 -9.40 32.97 -0.99
C ILE A 22 -10.25 31.71 -1.23
N TRP A 23 -10.62 31.00 -0.16
CA TRP A 23 -11.50 29.84 -0.24
C TRP A 23 -12.87 30.19 -0.82
N GLY A 24 -13.46 31.30 -0.38
CA GLY A 24 -14.72 31.81 -0.92
C GLY A 24 -14.65 32.09 -2.42
N LEU A 25 -13.57 32.74 -2.88
CA LEU A 25 -13.33 32.95 -4.31
C LEU A 25 -13.20 31.63 -5.07
N PHE A 26 -12.43 30.68 -4.53
CA PHE A 26 -12.18 29.38 -5.17
C PHE A 26 -13.45 28.52 -5.29
N VAL A 27 -14.37 28.61 -4.32
CA VAL A 27 -15.61 27.82 -4.31
C VAL A 27 -16.73 28.49 -5.12
N SER A 28 -16.69 29.82 -5.26
CA SER A 28 -17.74 30.60 -5.91
C SER A 28 -17.92 30.26 -7.40
N GLU A 29 -19.13 30.49 -7.91
CA GLU A 29 -19.38 30.44 -9.36
C GLU A 29 -18.62 31.54 -10.09
N ARG A 30 -18.24 31.28 -11.34
CA ARG A 30 -17.50 32.25 -12.15
C ARG A 30 -18.37 33.48 -12.35
N LYS A 31 -17.99 34.59 -11.72
CA LYS A 31 -18.68 35.87 -11.88
C LYS A 31 -18.21 36.56 -13.16
N PRO A 32 -19.10 37.22 -13.91
CA PRO A 32 -18.68 38.07 -15.03
C PRO A 32 -17.79 39.23 -14.53
N GLY A 33 -16.91 39.71 -15.41
CA GLY A 33 -15.98 40.83 -15.16
C GLY A 33 -14.50 40.43 -15.06
N TRP A 34 -13.64 41.24 -15.69
CA TRP A 34 -12.20 40.99 -15.80
C TRP A 34 -11.48 40.91 -14.45
N LYS A 35 -11.83 41.77 -13.48
CA LYS A 35 -11.22 41.75 -12.13
C LYS A 35 -11.50 40.43 -11.40
N ASN A 36 -12.73 39.93 -11.46
CA ASN A 36 -13.14 38.67 -10.84
C ASN A 36 -12.47 37.47 -11.53
N LEU A 37 -12.36 37.52 -12.87
CA LEU A 37 -11.66 36.51 -13.65
C LEU A 37 -10.18 36.45 -13.30
N LEU A 38 -9.51 37.59 -13.21
CA LEU A 38 -8.09 37.67 -12.86
C LEU A 38 -7.84 37.14 -11.43
N GLN A 39 -8.69 37.51 -10.46
CA GLN A 39 -8.60 36.99 -9.10
C GLN A 39 -8.81 35.47 -9.05
N LEU A 40 -9.83 34.95 -9.75
CA LEU A 40 -10.08 33.50 -9.80
C LEU A 40 -8.93 32.76 -10.47
N PHE A 41 -8.41 33.28 -11.58
CA PHE A 41 -7.27 32.71 -12.29
C PHE A 41 -6.01 32.72 -11.41
N ALA A 42 -5.74 33.80 -10.67
CA ALA A 42 -4.63 33.85 -9.73
C ALA A 42 -4.74 32.77 -8.63
N VAL A 43 -5.94 32.57 -8.06
CA VAL A 43 -6.17 31.50 -7.08
C VAL A 43 -6.03 30.11 -7.71
N CYS A 44 -6.58 29.88 -8.91
CA CYS A 44 -6.45 28.59 -9.59
C CYS A 44 -5.00 28.29 -9.99
N SER A 45 -4.26 29.31 -10.43
CA SER A 45 -2.85 29.20 -10.81
C SER A 45 -1.96 28.90 -9.61
N THR A 46 -2.20 29.53 -8.45
CA THR A 46 -1.44 29.24 -7.22
C THR A 46 -1.70 27.82 -6.71
N VAL A 47 -2.95 27.34 -6.70
CA VAL A 47 -3.27 25.94 -6.38
C VAL A 47 -2.59 24.98 -7.36
N SER A 48 -2.62 25.29 -8.66
CA SER A 48 -2.02 24.47 -9.70
C SER A 48 -0.49 24.43 -9.61
N PHE A 49 0.13 25.56 -9.24
CA PHE A 49 1.57 25.68 -9.05
C PHE A 49 2.05 24.80 -7.88
N ILE A 50 1.33 24.83 -6.75
CA ILE A 50 1.65 23.99 -5.59
C ILE A 50 1.62 22.50 -5.98
N ILE A 51 0.57 22.06 -6.68
CA ILE A 51 0.43 20.66 -7.12
C ILE A 51 1.56 20.30 -8.10
N SER A 52 1.86 21.18 -9.05
CA SER A 52 2.90 20.95 -10.06
C SER A 52 4.32 20.97 -9.48
N SER A 53 4.55 21.74 -8.40
CA SER A 53 5.82 21.75 -7.68
C SER A 53 6.08 20.44 -6.94
N PHE A 54 5.06 19.86 -6.29
CA PHE A 54 5.19 18.51 -5.71
C PHE A 54 5.43 17.45 -6.79
N LEU A 55 4.78 17.58 -7.94
CA LEU A 55 5.01 16.69 -9.08
C LEU A 55 6.43 16.84 -9.64
N PHE A 56 6.96 18.06 -9.75
CA PHE A 56 8.34 18.32 -10.15
C PHE A 56 9.35 17.70 -9.19
N LEU A 57 9.16 17.84 -7.88
CA LEU A 57 10.04 17.23 -6.87
C LEU A 57 10.06 15.69 -7.01
N GLY A 58 8.90 15.08 -7.22
CA GLY A 58 8.79 13.64 -7.47
C GLY A 58 9.47 13.21 -8.77
N LEU A 59 9.18 13.90 -9.88
CA LEU A 59 9.75 13.61 -11.19
C LEU A 59 11.26 13.87 -11.25
N ASN A 60 11.77 14.91 -10.58
CA ASN A 60 13.20 15.21 -10.55
C ASN A 60 13.98 14.16 -9.75
N SER A 61 13.37 13.60 -8.70
CA SER A 61 13.93 12.47 -7.96
C SER A 61 13.96 11.19 -8.80
N PHE A 62 12.97 11.02 -9.69
CA PHE A 62 12.82 9.83 -10.52
C PHE A 62 13.62 9.89 -11.84
N LEU A 63 13.55 11.00 -12.58
CA LEU A 63 14.28 11.28 -13.82
C LEU A 63 15.50 12.16 -13.53
N ALA A 64 16.34 11.78 -12.56
CA ALA A 64 17.51 12.57 -12.16
C ALA A 64 18.45 12.90 -13.35
N HIS A 65 18.44 12.08 -14.41
CA HIS A 65 19.28 12.24 -15.60
C HIS A 65 18.66 13.17 -16.67
N TYR A 66 17.38 13.53 -16.55
CA TYR A 66 16.65 14.35 -17.54
C TYR A 66 15.85 15.48 -16.88
N PRO A 67 16.51 16.49 -16.27
CA PRO A 67 15.84 17.57 -15.54
C PRO A 67 14.94 18.45 -16.43
N LEU A 68 15.32 18.65 -17.69
CA LEU A 68 14.52 19.40 -18.67
C LEU A 68 13.17 18.74 -18.94
N VAL A 69 13.12 17.40 -18.97
CA VAL A 69 11.87 16.64 -19.18
C VAL A 69 10.96 16.80 -17.96
N SER A 70 11.51 16.70 -16.75
CA SER A 70 10.76 16.94 -15.50
C SER A 70 10.17 18.36 -15.45
N LEU A 71 10.95 19.37 -15.85
CA LEU A 71 10.49 20.76 -15.91
C LEU A 71 9.39 20.95 -16.97
N ALA A 72 9.54 20.35 -18.15
CA ALA A 72 8.53 20.44 -19.21
C ALA A 72 7.20 19.81 -18.79
N ILE A 73 7.22 18.63 -18.15
CA ILE A 73 6.01 17.95 -17.67
C ILE A 73 5.34 18.75 -16.55
N SER A 74 6.10 19.22 -15.55
CA SER A 74 5.56 20.03 -14.45
C SER A 74 5.05 21.40 -14.91
N GLY A 75 5.73 22.06 -15.85
CA GLY A 75 5.27 23.31 -16.44
C GLY A 75 3.97 23.14 -17.24
N SER A 76 3.89 22.09 -18.06
CA SER A 76 2.69 21.78 -18.85
C SER A 76 1.50 21.44 -17.96
N THR A 77 1.71 20.67 -16.89
CA THR A 77 0.67 20.34 -15.91
C THR A 77 0.19 21.58 -15.14
N TRP A 78 1.07 22.53 -14.82
CA TRP A 78 0.69 23.80 -14.20
C TRP A 78 -0.26 24.61 -15.08
N ILE A 79 0.08 24.80 -16.36
CA ILE A 79 -0.73 25.55 -17.32
C ILE A 79 -2.07 24.86 -17.56
N GLY A 80 -2.06 23.55 -17.79
CA GLY A 80 -3.26 22.76 -18.03
C GLY A 80 -4.21 22.77 -16.83
N LEU A 81 -3.69 22.56 -15.61
CA LEU A 81 -4.50 22.54 -14.39
C LEU A 81 -5.05 23.93 -14.06
N SER A 82 -4.27 24.99 -14.25
CA SER A 82 -4.72 26.37 -14.03
C SER A 82 -5.91 26.70 -14.94
N THR A 83 -5.81 26.35 -16.22
CA THR A 83 -6.86 26.55 -17.22
C THR A 83 -8.11 25.71 -16.91
N GLY A 84 -7.93 24.43 -16.58
CA GLY A 84 -9.03 23.52 -16.25
C GLY A 84 -9.80 23.93 -15.00
N LEU A 85 -9.09 24.31 -13.94
CA LEU A 85 -9.70 24.80 -12.69
C LEU A 85 -10.41 26.16 -12.90
N CYS A 86 -9.86 27.06 -13.71
CA CYS A 86 -10.50 28.35 -13.98
C CYS A 86 -11.80 28.21 -14.79
N SER A 87 -11.87 27.21 -15.68
CA SER A 87 -12.99 27.03 -16.61
C SER A 87 -14.34 26.74 -15.94
N SER A 88 -14.37 25.86 -14.94
CA SER A 88 -15.63 25.39 -14.35
C SER A 88 -15.55 25.14 -12.85
N LYS A 89 -16.64 25.47 -12.15
CA LYS A 89 -16.85 25.09 -10.74
C LYS A 89 -16.81 23.58 -10.53
N HIS A 90 -17.32 22.80 -11.50
CA HIS A 90 -17.29 21.34 -11.43
C HIS A 90 -15.87 20.78 -11.47
N MET A 91 -15.01 21.35 -12.31
CA MET A 91 -13.59 20.98 -12.38
C MET A 91 -12.85 21.33 -11.08
N ARG A 92 -13.14 22.49 -10.47
CA ARG A 92 -12.57 22.87 -9.15
C ARG A 92 -12.99 21.90 -8.04
N CYS A 93 -14.27 21.56 -7.98
CA CYS A 93 -14.78 20.61 -7.00
C CYS A 93 -14.17 19.22 -7.22
N PHE A 94 -14.20 18.72 -8.46
CA PHE A 94 -13.64 17.41 -8.81
C PHE A 94 -12.14 17.34 -8.52
N GLY A 95 -11.36 18.33 -8.95
CA GLY A 95 -9.91 18.39 -8.71
C GLY A 95 -9.56 18.42 -7.23
N THR A 96 -10.27 19.21 -6.42
CA THR A 96 -10.07 19.23 -4.96
C THR A 96 -10.42 17.89 -4.32
N LEU A 97 -11.53 17.27 -4.73
CA LEU A 97 -11.93 15.96 -4.24
C LEU A 97 -10.98 14.85 -4.70
N PHE A 98 -10.41 14.97 -5.90
CA PHE A 98 -9.43 14.05 -6.45
C PHE A 98 -8.14 14.07 -5.61
N VAL A 99 -7.58 15.26 -5.33
CA VAL A 99 -6.42 15.43 -4.45
C VAL A 99 -6.68 14.82 -3.07
N LEU A 100 -7.84 15.09 -2.46
CA LEU A 100 -8.22 14.47 -1.19
C LEU A 100 -8.41 12.94 -1.28
N SER A 101 -8.75 12.42 -2.45
CA SER A 101 -8.97 10.98 -2.68
C SER A 101 -7.67 10.22 -2.91
N CYS A 102 -6.63 10.86 -3.44
CA CYS A 102 -5.29 10.29 -3.56
C CYS A 102 -4.73 9.84 -2.20
N SER A 103 -5.01 10.56 -1.10
CA SER A 103 -4.56 10.16 0.24
C SER A 103 -5.52 9.19 0.97
N LEU A 104 -6.61 8.78 0.33
CA LEU A 104 -7.61 7.87 0.90
C LEU A 104 -7.38 6.42 0.42
N ARG A 105 -8.42 5.58 0.51
CA ARG A 105 -8.32 4.13 0.26
C ARG A 105 -7.67 3.81 -1.10
N GLU A 106 -8.08 4.52 -2.14
CA GLU A 106 -7.64 4.23 -3.51
C GLU A 106 -6.15 4.49 -3.68
N GLY A 107 -5.65 5.67 -3.29
CA GLY A 107 -4.21 5.92 -3.42
C GLY A 107 -3.34 5.19 -2.39
N ARG A 108 -3.87 4.81 -1.22
CA ARG A 108 -3.16 3.88 -0.32
C ARG A 108 -2.96 2.51 -0.96
N ASN A 109 -3.97 1.98 -1.65
CA ASN A 109 -3.84 0.71 -2.37
C ASN A 109 -2.81 0.82 -3.50
N ALA A 110 -2.79 1.95 -4.22
CA ALA A 110 -1.76 2.22 -5.23
C ALA A 110 -0.36 2.28 -4.61
N LEU A 111 -0.21 2.93 -3.46
CA LEU A 111 1.06 3.06 -2.75
C LEU A 111 1.55 1.72 -2.17
N ILE A 112 0.64 0.88 -1.65
CA ILE A 112 0.95 -0.51 -1.27
C ILE A 112 1.41 -1.30 -2.50
N ALA A 113 0.71 -1.19 -3.63
CA ALA A 113 1.10 -1.91 -4.84
C ALA A 113 2.47 -1.45 -5.37
N ALA A 114 2.76 -0.14 -5.32
CA ALA A 114 4.07 0.40 -5.66
C ALA A 114 5.17 -0.15 -4.75
N GLY A 115 4.94 -0.17 -3.43
CA GLY A 115 5.87 -0.75 -2.45
C GLY A 115 6.10 -2.24 -2.68
N THR A 116 5.04 -3.02 -2.92
CA THR A 116 5.15 -4.44 -3.29
C THR A 116 5.96 -4.61 -4.57
N GLY A 117 5.76 -3.74 -5.57
CA GLY A 117 6.56 -3.73 -6.79
C GLY A 117 8.05 -3.51 -6.53
N VAL A 118 8.41 -2.54 -5.65
CA VAL A 118 9.82 -2.28 -5.27
C VAL A 118 10.44 -3.53 -4.63
N VAL A 119 9.75 -4.14 -3.66
CA VAL A 119 10.26 -5.30 -2.92
C VAL A 119 10.42 -6.51 -3.83
N VAL A 120 9.39 -6.82 -4.63
CA VAL A 120 9.40 -7.97 -5.52
C VAL A 120 10.50 -7.80 -6.58
N ALA A 121 10.56 -6.66 -7.26
CA ALA A 121 11.58 -6.43 -8.28
C ALA A 121 13.01 -6.43 -7.70
N GLY A 122 13.22 -5.73 -6.57
CA GLY A 122 14.53 -5.66 -5.92
C GLY A 122 15.02 -7.03 -5.44
N ASN A 123 14.17 -7.79 -4.75
CA ASN A 123 14.56 -9.10 -4.24
C ASN A 123 14.72 -10.13 -5.37
N ILE A 124 13.88 -10.10 -6.42
CA ILE A 124 14.07 -10.97 -7.58
C ILE A 124 15.43 -10.71 -8.23
N GLN A 125 15.78 -9.44 -8.47
CA GLN A 125 17.07 -9.10 -9.05
C GLN A 125 18.25 -9.57 -8.18
N SER A 126 18.14 -9.41 -6.85
CA SER A 126 19.11 -9.91 -5.86
C SER A 126 19.28 -11.44 -5.95
N ILE A 127 18.17 -12.17 -5.95
CA ILE A 127 18.14 -13.64 -6.00
C ILE A 127 18.81 -14.14 -7.29
N PHE A 128 18.42 -13.60 -8.45
CA PHE A 128 18.99 -14.03 -9.74
C PHE A 128 20.49 -13.71 -9.84
N HIS A 129 20.93 -12.58 -9.29
CA HIS A 129 22.35 -12.23 -9.23
C HIS A 129 23.14 -13.23 -8.38
N ASN A 130 22.66 -13.56 -7.20
CA ASN A 130 23.32 -14.52 -6.30
C ASN A 130 23.29 -15.96 -6.86
N LEU A 131 22.21 -16.38 -7.51
CA LEU A 131 22.14 -17.66 -8.21
C LEU A 131 23.13 -17.74 -9.38
N LYS A 132 23.32 -16.64 -10.11
CA LYS A 132 24.32 -16.57 -11.18
C LYS A 132 25.74 -16.72 -10.64
N ILE A 133 26.07 -16.04 -9.54
CA ILE A 133 27.38 -16.18 -8.88
C ILE A 133 27.64 -17.64 -8.46
N LEU A 134 26.63 -18.30 -7.90
CA LEU A 134 26.72 -19.72 -7.54
C LEU A 134 26.94 -20.61 -8.76
N ALA A 135 26.20 -20.38 -9.85
CA ALA A 135 26.36 -21.15 -11.09
C ALA A 135 27.75 -20.96 -11.73
N ASP A 136 28.26 -19.73 -11.77
CA ASP A 136 29.60 -19.42 -12.30
C ASP A 136 30.71 -20.03 -11.43
N SER A 137 30.51 -20.10 -10.11
CA SER A 137 31.41 -20.78 -9.18
C SER A 137 31.49 -22.29 -9.43
N ILE A 138 30.34 -22.96 -9.60
CA ILE A 138 30.28 -24.39 -9.90
C ILE A 138 30.92 -24.69 -11.26
N ALA A 139 30.61 -23.87 -12.28
CA ALA A 139 31.19 -24.00 -13.62
C ALA A 139 32.72 -23.90 -13.58
N CYS A 140 33.24 -22.88 -12.90
CA CYS A 140 34.67 -22.68 -12.70
C CYS A 140 35.33 -23.90 -12.04
N ASN A 141 34.73 -24.44 -10.98
CA ASN A 141 35.33 -25.57 -10.28
C ASN A 141 35.36 -26.83 -11.15
N LEU A 142 34.29 -27.11 -11.91
CA LEU A 142 34.25 -28.26 -12.82
C LEU A 142 35.31 -28.15 -13.92
N GLU A 143 35.47 -26.97 -14.53
CA GLU A 143 36.51 -26.75 -15.55
C GLU A 143 37.91 -26.95 -14.98
N VAL A 144 38.22 -26.38 -13.81
CA VAL A 144 39.55 -26.49 -13.22
C VAL A 144 39.85 -27.92 -12.74
N GLU A 145 38.89 -28.60 -12.13
CA GLU A 145 39.06 -30.00 -11.70
C GLU A 145 39.35 -30.91 -12.91
N GLN A 146 38.63 -30.75 -14.03
CA GLN A 146 38.86 -31.50 -15.26
C GLN A 146 40.32 -31.37 -15.74
N PHE A 147 40.86 -30.16 -15.78
CA PHE A 147 42.26 -29.94 -16.17
C PHE A 147 43.27 -30.45 -15.15
N SER A 148 42.95 -30.37 -13.84
CA SER A 148 43.84 -30.85 -12.78
C SER A 148 43.98 -32.37 -12.80
N PHE A 149 42.86 -33.11 -12.94
CA PHE A 149 42.88 -34.56 -13.04
C PHE A 149 43.70 -35.02 -14.25
N ILE A 150 43.46 -34.44 -15.44
CA ILE A 150 44.23 -34.81 -16.65
C ILE A 150 45.73 -34.62 -16.44
N LYS A 151 46.14 -33.52 -15.79
CA LYS A 151 47.55 -33.22 -15.52
C LYS A 151 48.18 -34.20 -14.53
N ASP A 152 47.45 -34.57 -13.48
CA ASP A 152 47.95 -35.51 -12.47
C ASP A 152 47.96 -36.96 -12.99
N TYR A 153 46.98 -37.36 -13.79
CA TYR A 153 47.00 -38.64 -14.52
C TYR A 153 48.16 -38.71 -15.53
N MET A 154 48.43 -37.64 -16.28
CA MET A 154 49.58 -37.58 -17.18
C MET A 154 50.89 -37.78 -16.42
N LYS A 155 51.04 -37.19 -15.22
CA LYS A 155 52.22 -37.42 -14.36
C LYS A 155 52.31 -38.85 -13.87
N ILE A 156 51.20 -39.47 -13.48
CA ILE A 156 51.18 -40.88 -13.03
C ILE A 156 51.54 -41.81 -14.19
N ILE A 157 50.98 -41.60 -15.38
CA ILE A 157 51.31 -42.40 -16.58
C ILE A 157 52.78 -42.22 -16.95
N GLN A 158 53.29 -40.99 -16.91
CA GLN A 158 54.71 -40.72 -17.17
C GLN A 158 55.62 -41.36 -16.13
N TRP A 159 55.20 -41.39 -14.85
CA TRP A 159 55.92 -42.11 -13.79
C TRP A 159 55.91 -43.63 -14.01
N ILE A 160 54.74 -44.22 -14.27
CA ILE A 160 54.60 -45.66 -14.58
C ILE A 160 55.44 -46.02 -15.80
N TYR A 161 55.41 -45.21 -16.86
CA TYR A 161 56.20 -45.42 -18.07
C TYR A 161 57.71 -45.40 -17.77
N ASN A 162 58.18 -44.45 -16.95
CA ASN A 162 59.59 -44.37 -16.58
C ASN A 162 60.03 -45.57 -15.70
N GLU A 163 59.17 -46.05 -14.80
CA GLU A 163 59.45 -47.23 -13.97
C GLU A 163 59.37 -48.55 -14.75
N THR A 164 58.40 -48.71 -15.65
CA THR A 164 58.24 -49.93 -16.48
C THR A 164 59.31 -50.04 -17.56
N LYS A 165 59.89 -48.93 -18.01
CA LYS A 165 61.05 -48.91 -18.91
C LYS A 165 62.28 -49.62 -18.32
N HIS A 166 62.38 -49.70 -16.99
CA HIS A 166 63.45 -50.45 -16.31
C HIS A 166 63.17 -51.96 -16.20
N LEU A 167 61.94 -52.43 -16.46
CA LEU A 167 61.50 -53.80 -16.17
C LEU A 167 61.14 -54.67 -17.40
N SER A 168 61.23 -54.16 -18.63
CA SER A 168 61.10 -54.95 -19.87
C SER A 168 59.79 -55.76 -20.00
N ILE A 169 58.65 -55.24 -19.55
CA ILE A 169 57.34 -55.94 -19.62
C ILE A 169 56.50 -55.42 -20.80
N PRO A 170 55.78 -56.26 -21.58
CA PRO A 170 54.91 -55.83 -22.68
C PRO A 170 53.69 -55.03 -22.21
N VAL A 171 53.40 -53.90 -22.87
CA VAL A 171 52.48 -52.82 -22.43
C VAL A 171 51.04 -53.00 -22.95
N GLU A 172 50.61 -54.22 -23.26
CA GLU A 172 49.29 -54.45 -23.90
C GLU A 172 48.10 -54.45 -22.92
N GLU A 173 48.29 -54.75 -21.63
CA GLU A 173 47.17 -54.76 -20.66
C GLU A 173 46.80 -53.37 -20.12
N VAL A 174 47.72 -52.40 -20.13
CA VAL A 174 47.49 -51.04 -19.59
C VAL A 174 46.54 -50.22 -20.48
N ALA A 175 46.56 -50.44 -21.80
CA ALA A 175 45.69 -49.76 -22.75
C ALA A 175 44.21 -50.17 -22.60
N SER A 176 43.93 -51.40 -22.19
CA SER A 176 42.55 -51.88 -22.00
C SER A 176 41.84 -51.25 -20.78
N LEU A 177 42.63 -50.80 -19.79
CA LEU A 177 42.11 -50.15 -18.58
C LEU A 177 41.82 -48.66 -18.81
N SER A 178 42.58 -47.99 -19.69
CA SER A 178 42.35 -46.58 -20.04
C SER A 178 41.03 -46.39 -20.80
N ASP A 179 40.68 -47.32 -21.69
CA ASP A 179 39.46 -47.21 -22.49
C ASP A 179 38.19 -47.35 -21.64
N LYS A 180 38.20 -48.18 -20.58
CA LYS A 180 37.06 -48.30 -19.65
C LYS A 180 36.94 -47.11 -18.70
N PHE A 181 38.05 -46.55 -18.22
CA PHE A 181 38.04 -45.39 -17.30
C PHE A 181 37.66 -44.08 -18.02
N ASN A 182 38.10 -43.90 -19.26
CA ASN A 182 37.74 -42.73 -20.08
C ASN A 182 36.23 -42.63 -20.28
N VAL A 183 35.56 -43.75 -20.55
CA VAL A 183 34.12 -43.76 -20.89
C VAL A 183 33.24 -43.47 -19.66
N SER A 184 33.58 -43.93 -18.45
CA SER A 184 32.73 -43.67 -17.27
C SER A 184 32.82 -42.25 -16.73
N TYR A 185 33.98 -41.58 -16.83
CA TYR A 185 34.18 -40.23 -16.30
C TYR A 185 33.64 -39.15 -17.26
N LEU A 186 33.87 -39.31 -18.57
CA LEU A 186 33.40 -38.36 -19.59
C LEU A 186 31.87 -38.28 -19.69
N ILE A 187 31.15 -39.38 -19.45
CA ILE A 187 29.67 -39.41 -19.55
C ILE A 187 29.01 -38.61 -18.42
N SER A 188 29.58 -38.56 -17.22
CA SER A 188 29.02 -37.79 -16.10
C SER A 188 29.31 -36.30 -16.21
N ASP A 189 30.46 -35.92 -16.79
CA ASP A 189 30.91 -34.54 -16.85
C ASP A 189 30.25 -33.78 -18.03
N GLU A 190 30.10 -34.41 -19.19
CA GLU A 190 29.49 -33.78 -20.38
C GLU A 190 27.96 -33.57 -20.20
N ASP A 191 27.26 -34.54 -19.58
CA ASP A 191 25.82 -34.40 -19.24
C ASP A 191 25.59 -33.34 -18.15
N LEU A 192 26.45 -33.30 -17.12
CA LEU A 192 26.42 -32.27 -16.08
C LEU A 192 26.72 -30.88 -16.66
N LYS A 193 27.74 -30.75 -17.50
CA LYS A 193 28.12 -29.51 -18.18
C LYS A 193 27.03 -29.02 -19.13
N MET A 194 26.36 -29.93 -19.84
CA MET A 194 25.21 -29.60 -20.68
C MET A 194 24.05 -29.08 -19.83
N LYS A 195 23.72 -29.77 -18.72
CA LYS A 195 22.69 -29.30 -17.77
C LYS A 195 23.04 -27.94 -17.17
N LEU A 196 24.29 -27.74 -16.76
CA LEU A 196 24.75 -26.48 -16.18
C LEU A 196 24.72 -25.34 -17.20
N ASN A 197 25.12 -25.59 -18.45
CA ASN A 197 25.03 -24.62 -19.54
C ASN A 197 23.60 -24.28 -19.89
N ASN A 198 22.70 -25.27 -19.91
CA ASN A 198 21.26 -25.06 -20.11
C ASN A 198 20.68 -24.20 -18.97
N THR A 199 20.96 -24.56 -17.71
CA THR A 199 20.54 -23.77 -16.54
C THR A 199 21.14 -22.36 -16.54
N LYS A 200 22.40 -22.20 -16.96
CA LYS A 200 23.05 -20.88 -17.12
C LYS A 200 22.37 -20.08 -18.22
N GLN A 201 22.05 -20.68 -19.37
CA GLN A 201 21.31 -20.02 -20.44
C GLN A 201 19.90 -19.64 -20.00
N GLU A 202 19.20 -20.48 -19.24
CA GLU A 202 17.90 -20.17 -18.65
C GLU A 202 17.98 -19.04 -17.62
N ILE A 203 18.99 -19.04 -16.73
CA ILE A 203 19.20 -17.95 -15.77
C ILE A 203 19.56 -16.66 -16.50
N LEU A 204 20.39 -16.71 -17.55
CA LEU A 204 20.78 -15.55 -18.34
C LEU A 204 19.63 -15.03 -19.19
N SER A 205 18.79 -15.89 -19.77
CA SER A 205 17.60 -15.46 -20.52
C SER A 205 16.60 -14.78 -19.59
N VAL A 206 16.31 -15.38 -18.43
CA VAL A 206 15.41 -14.79 -17.43
C VAL A 206 16.00 -13.49 -16.85
N THR A 207 17.30 -13.43 -16.58
CA THR A 207 17.97 -12.19 -16.11
C THR A 207 17.96 -11.11 -17.18
N LYS A 208 18.16 -11.47 -18.46
CA LYS A 208 18.12 -10.53 -19.58
C LYS A 208 16.71 -10.05 -19.85
N ASP A 209 15.70 -10.91 -19.73
CA ASP A 209 14.29 -10.52 -19.82
C ASP A 209 13.90 -9.60 -18.65
N ILE A 210 14.36 -9.88 -17.43
CA ILE A 210 14.11 -9.03 -16.25
C ILE A 210 14.86 -7.70 -16.31
N SER A 211 16.07 -7.65 -16.88
CA SER A 211 16.90 -6.43 -16.97
C SER A 211 16.65 -5.58 -18.22
N SER A 212 16.21 -6.19 -19.32
CA SER A 212 15.80 -5.49 -20.55
C SER A 212 14.43 -4.82 -20.43
N ILE A 213 13.61 -5.31 -19.50
CA ILE A 213 12.44 -4.58 -19.01
C ILE A 213 12.99 -3.47 -18.09
N PRO A 214 12.87 -2.18 -18.45
CA PRO A 214 13.22 -1.11 -17.54
C PRO A 214 12.50 -1.36 -16.21
N PRO A 215 13.10 -1.12 -15.03
CA PRO A 215 12.47 -1.36 -13.73
C PRO A 215 11.08 -0.68 -13.58
N TYR A 216 10.75 0.22 -14.49
CA TYR A 216 9.48 0.90 -14.64
C TYR A 216 8.31 0.05 -15.18
N ILE A 217 8.54 -0.94 -16.05
CA ILE A 217 7.44 -1.56 -16.83
C ILE A 217 6.73 -2.69 -16.06
N ASN A 218 7.45 -3.55 -15.33
CA ASN A 218 6.80 -4.56 -14.45
C ASN A 218 6.15 -3.91 -13.21
N GLN A 219 6.57 -2.69 -12.88
CA GLN A 219 6.02 -1.88 -11.79
C GLN A 219 4.82 -1.02 -12.22
N GLY A 220 4.51 -0.92 -13.52
CA GLY A 220 3.59 0.08 -14.07
C GLY A 220 2.10 -0.29 -14.06
N LEU A 221 1.73 -1.55 -14.31
CA LEU A 221 0.31 -1.91 -14.53
C LEU A 221 -0.57 -1.65 -13.30
N LEU A 222 -0.08 -2.02 -12.11
CA LEU A 222 -0.80 -1.84 -10.84
C LEU A 222 -0.99 -0.38 -10.41
N PRO A 223 0.03 0.51 -10.41
CA PRO A 223 -0.17 1.92 -10.13
C PRO A 223 -0.95 2.63 -11.24
N ILE A 224 -0.85 2.22 -12.52
CA ILE A 224 -1.70 2.76 -13.61
C ILE A 224 -3.18 2.46 -13.32
N ILE A 225 -3.51 1.23 -12.92
CA ILE A 225 -4.87 0.88 -12.47
C ILE A 225 -5.29 1.73 -11.28
N GLY A 226 -4.40 1.93 -10.29
CA GLY A 226 -4.63 2.82 -9.15
C GLY A 226 -4.95 4.26 -9.56
N ILE A 227 -4.17 4.82 -10.49
CA ILE A 227 -4.34 6.17 -11.05
C ILE A 227 -5.67 6.28 -11.80
N LEU A 228 -6.16 5.21 -12.45
CA LEU A 228 -7.46 5.19 -13.13
C LEU A 228 -8.65 5.01 -12.15
N LEU A 229 -8.46 4.27 -11.07
CA LEU A 229 -9.51 4.02 -10.07
C LEU A 229 -9.81 5.24 -9.18
N VAL A 230 -8.80 6.06 -8.84
CA VAL A 230 -8.99 7.28 -8.03
C VAL A 230 -9.96 8.30 -8.67
N PRO A 231 -9.84 8.70 -9.95
CA PRO A 231 -10.77 9.63 -10.58
C PRO A 231 -12.15 9.00 -10.77
N LEU A 232 -12.23 7.70 -11.10
CA LEU A 232 -13.50 6.98 -11.17
C LEU A 232 -14.23 7.00 -9.80
N GLY A 233 -13.52 6.67 -8.72
CA GLY A 233 -14.07 6.72 -7.37
C GLY A 233 -14.50 8.12 -6.94
N THR A 234 -13.75 9.15 -7.36
CA THR A 234 -14.08 10.56 -7.13
C THR A 234 -15.34 10.97 -7.89
N TYR A 235 -15.46 10.56 -9.15
CA TYR A 235 -16.63 10.78 -9.99
C TYR A 235 -17.88 10.11 -9.40
N LEU A 236 -17.78 8.83 -9.03
CA LEU A 236 -18.89 8.09 -8.42
C LEU A 236 -19.33 8.71 -7.09
N PHE A 237 -18.37 9.18 -6.27
CA PHE A 237 -18.68 9.91 -5.05
C PHE A 237 -19.47 11.20 -5.34
N LEU A 238 -19.00 12.02 -6.30
CA LEU A 238 -19.66 13.27 -6.65
C LEU A 238 -21.05 13.02 -7.27
N ARG A 239 -21.17 12.05 -8.17
CA ARG A 239 -22.46 11.62 -8.77
C ARG A 239 -23.46 11.20 -7.70
N LYS A 240 -23.01 10.45 -6.69
CA LYS A 240 -23.89 10.01 -5.59
C LYS A 240 -24.20 11.15 -4.61
N PHE A 241 -23.29 12.10 -4.43
CA PHE A 241 -23.50 13.28 -3.60
C PHE A 241 -24.51 14.25 -4.22
N LEU A 242 -24.47 14.44 -5.54
CA LEU A 242 -25.35 15.34 -6.29
C LEU A 242 -26.64 14.68 -6.79
N GLY A 243 -26.73 13.35 -6.78
CA GLY A 243 -27.90 12.63 -7.30
C GLY A 243 -29.12 12.62 -6.36
N THR A 244 -30.17 11.92 -6.78
CA THR A 244 -31.51 11.85 -6.14
C THR A 244 -31.51 11.37 -4.67
N HIS A 245 -30.43 10.75 -4.19
CA HIS A 245 -30.31 10.24 -2.81
C HIS A 245 -29.30 11.02 -1.95
N SER A 246 -28.95 12.24 -2.35
CA SER A 246 -28.04 13.17 -1.65
C SER A 246 -28.37 13.32 -0.16
N VAL A 247 -29.66 13.49 0.19
CA VAL A 247 -30.15 13.72 1.56
C VAL A 247 -29.87 12.55 2.51
N LYS A 248 -29.82 11.31 2.01
CA LYS A 248 -29.53 10.11 2.80
C LYS A 248 -28.04 9.76 2.79
N PHE A 249 -27.31 10.14 1.74
CA PHE A 249 -25.94 9.74 1.52
C PHE A 249 -24.97 10.42 2.52
N LYS A 250 -24.31 9.59 3.35
CA LYS A 250 -23.30 10.00 4.34
C LYS A 250 -23.72 11.22 5.18
N ASN A 251 -25.02 11.40 5.41
CA ASN A 251 -25.56 12.53 6.14
C ASN A 251 -25.60 12.24 7.65
N ILE A 252 -24.41 12.25 8.26
CA ILE A 252 -24.18 12.02 9.69
C ILE A 252 -23.38 13.15 10.35
N TYR A 253 -22.96 14.14 9.57
CA TYR A 253 -22.10 15.22 10.01
C TYR A 253 -22.95 16.45 10.34
N ILE A 254 -22.64 17.09 11.45
CA ILE A 254 -23.24 18.37 11.87
C ILE A 254 -22.21 19.45 11.52
N THR A 255 -22.51 20.18 10.45
CA THR A 255 -21.69 21.27 9.91
C THR A 255 -21.98 22.58 10.66
N LYS A 256 -21.15 23.62 10.45
CA LYS A 256 -21.42 24.95 11.01
C LYS A 256 -22.77 25.52 10.54
N GLN A 257 -23.09 25.32 9.26
CA GLN A 257 -24.39 25.70 8.69
C GLN A 257 -25.57 24.99 9.37
N PHE A 258 -25.41 23.73 9.79
CA PHE A 258 -26.45 23.05 10.57
C PHE A 258 -26.67 23.72 11.93
N ILE A 259 -25.59 24.15 12.60
CA ILE A 259 -25.68 24.80 13.91
C ILE A 259 -26.39 26.15 13.78
N GLU A 260 -25.99 26.97 12.80
CA GLU A 260 -26.64 28.25 12.48
C GLU A 260 -28.12 28.05 12.15
N PHE A 261 -28.45 27.02 11.37
CA PHE A 261 -29.85 26.66 11.08
C PHE A 261 -30.64 26.29 12.34
N ASP A 262 -30.10 25.44 13.22
CA ASP A 262 -30.77 25.06 14.47
C ASP A 262 -30.94 26.25 15.44
N GLU A 263 -29.99 27.18 15.46
CA GLU A 263 -30.09 28.43 16.21
C GLU A 263 -31.19 29.34 15.67
N HIS A 264 -31.32 29.49 14.35
CA HIS A 264 -32.45 30.20 13.76
C HIS A 264 -33.80 29.56 14.09
N GLN A 265 -33.89 28.22 14.07
CA GLN A 265 -35.11 27.52 14.52
C GLN A 265 -35.41 27.80 16.00
N ARG A 266 -34.38 27.87 16.85
CA ARG A 266 -34.50 28.21 18.27
C ARG A 266 -35.05 29.62 18.48
N GLN A 267 -34.54 30.60 17.73
CA GLN A 267 -35.02 31.98 17.76
C GLN A 267 -36.49 32.07 17.35
N GLN A 268 -36.91 31.27 16.37
CA GLN A 268 -38.30 31.17 15.92
C GLN A 268 -39.20 30.32 16.84
N ARG A 269 -38.73 29.92 18.04
CA ARG A 269 -39.45 29.06 19.00
C ARG A 269 -39.91 27.71 18.41
N LYS A 270 -39.22 27.22 17.38
CA LYS A 270 -39.44 25.88 16.80
C LYS A 270 -38.59 24.84 17.53
N ALA A 271 -38.91 23.56 17.34
CA ALA A 271 -38.22 22.46 18.00
C ALA A 271 -36.73 22.39 17.58
N CYS A 272 -35.83 22.34 18.57
CA CYS A 272 -34.38 22.28 18.33
C CYS A 272 -33.81 20.87 18.44
N VAL A 273 -32.71 20.63 17.73
CA VAL A 273 -31.94 19.39 17.79
C VAL A 273 -30.80 19.49 18.80
N LEU A 274 -30.11 20.62 18.93
CA LEU A 274 -28.98 20.76 19.83
C LEU A 274 -29.43 21.17 21.25
N PRO A 275 -28.80 20.63 22.33
CA PRO A 275 -27.63 19.75 22.36
C PRO A 275 -27.96 18.27 22.09
N LEU A 276 -26.94 17.51 21.63
CA LEU A 276 -27.07 16.08 21.35
C LEU A 276 -26.98 15.21 22.62
N ASN A 277 -27.82 14.19 22.71
CA ASN A 277 -27.79 13.19 23.79
C ASN A 277 -26.56 12.26 23.70
N LYS A 278 -26.18 11.61 24.81
CA LYS A 278 -25.02 10.67 24.85
C LYS A 278 -25.08 9.58 23.77
N LYS A 279 -26.28 9.06 23.45
CA LYS A 279 -26.49 8.06 22.38
C LYS A 279 -26.33 8.67 20.98
N GLU A 280 -26.78 9.90 20.79
CA GLU A 280 -26.71 10.62 19.52
C GLU A 280 -25.29 11.07 19.19
N ARG A 281 -24.51 11.49 20.20
CA ARG A 281 -23.07 11.83 20.04
C ARG A 281 -22.22 10.67 19.56
N LYS A 282 -22.67 9.41 19.73
CA LYS A 282 -22.01 8.23 19.14
C LYS A 282 -22.35 8.04 17.66
N LYS A 283 -23.35 8.74 17.12
CA LYS A 283 -23.86 8.56 15.76
C LYS A 283 -23.61 9.78 14.87
N TYR A 284 -23.81 10.98 15.40
CA TYR A 284 -23.63 12.24 14.69
C TYR A 284 -22.35 12.91 15.16
N VAL A 285 -21.56 13.39 14.20
CA VAL A 285 -20.23 13.96 14.43
C VAL A 285 -20.27 15.44 14.06
N ILE A 286 -19.89 16.31 14.98
CA ILE A 286 -19.74 17.75 14.72
C ILE A 286 -18.41 17.95 14.00
N VAL A 287 -18.41 18.62 12.85
CA VAL A 287 -17.22 18.81 12.02
C VAL A 287 -16.80 20.28 11.93
N PRO A 288 -15.50 20.59 11.84
CA PRO A 288 -14.36 19.66 11.90
C PRO A 288 -14.08 19.18 13.33
N SER A 289 -13.68 17.91 13.48
CA SER A 289 -13.25 17.36 14.77
C SER A 289 -11.89 16.67 14.64
N LEU A 290 -10.91 17.13 15.40
CA LEU A 290 -9.60 16.45 15.52
C LEU A 290 -9.65 15.26 16.48
N CYS A 291 -10.58 15.27 17.44
CA CYS A 291 -10.76 14.18 18.38
C CYS A 291 -11.37 12.96 17.68
N LEU A 292 -10.60 11.87 17.64
CA LEU A 292 -11.04 10.60 17.08
C LEU A 292 -12.10 9.96 17.97
N THR A 293 -13.28 9.71 17.41
CA THR A 293 -14.30 8.91 18.08
C THR A 293 -13.87 7.44 18.14
N HIS A 294 -14.39 6.69 19.11
CA HIS A 294 -14.12 5.25 19.22
C HIS A 294 -14.48 4.46 17.93
N LYS A 295 -15.50 4.92 17.18
CA LYS A 295 -15.86 4.33 15.89
C LYS A 295 -14.81 4.62 14.81
N GLU A 296 -14.30 5.86 14.76
CA GLU A 296 -13.24 6.25 13.84
C GLU A 296 -11.93 5.52 14.17
N ARG A 297 -11.59 5.33 15.45
CA ARG A 297 -10.41 4.54 15.86
C ARG A 297 -10.50 3.09 15.37
N LYS A 298 -11.66 2.44 15.50
CA LYS A 298 -11.90 1.11 14.91
C LYS A 298 -11.82 1.11 13.39
N SER A 299 -12.20 2.21 12.74
CA SER A 299 -12.06 2.36 11.29
C SER A 299 -10.60 2.50 10.88
N ILE A 300 -9.79 3.27 11.62
CA ILE A 300 -8.34 3.39 11.40
C ILE A 300 -7.66 2.03 11.57
N GLY A 301 -8.01 1.27 12.60
CA GLY A 301 -7.50 -0.11 12.77
C GLY A 301 -7.75 -0.97 11.52
N ARG A 302 -8.97 -0.94 10.97
CA ARG A 302 -9.28 -1.66 9.71
C ARG A 302 -8.50 -1.15 8.49
N ILE A 303 -8.13 0.12 8.47
CA ILE A 303 -7.29 0.71 7.42
C ILE A 303 -5.82 0.29 7.56
N LEU A 304 -5.35 0.08 8.79
CA LEU A 304 -3.98 -0.34 9.06
C LEU A 304 -3.75 -1.84 8.84
N ILE A 305 -4.79 -2.68 8.91
CA ILE A 305 -4.66 -4.13 8.66
C ILE A 305 -3.97 -4.43 7.32
N PRO A 306 -4.42 -3.91 6.16
CA PRO A 306 -3.74 -4.15 4.88
C PRO A 306 -2.29 -3.64 4.85
N VAL A 307 -2.00 -2.54 5.53
CA VAL A 307 -0.62 -2.01 5.61
C VAL A 307 0.27 -2.99 6.36
N PHE A 308 -0.21 -3.49 7.50
CA PHE A 308 0.51 -4.46 8.30
C PHE A 308 0.68 -5.80 7.57
N THR A 309 -0.36 -6.32 6.92
CA THR A 309 -0.25 -7.59 6.18
C THR A 309 0.75 -7.48 5.03
N ASN A 310 0.77 -6.37 4.29
CA ASN A 310 1.75 -6.16 3.23
C ASN A 310 3.17 -5.98 3.79
N LEU A 311 3.32 -5.30 4.92
CA LEU A 311 4.61 -5.22 5.62
C LEU A 311 5.14 -6.63 5.97
N CYS A 312 4.30 -7.51 6.51
CA CYS A 312 4.69 -8.89 6.79
C CYS A 312 5.10 -9.65 5.52
N ILE A 313 4.36 -9.47 4.43
CA ILE A 313 4.71 -10.07 3.13
C ILE A 313 6.08 -9.55 2.66
N TRP A 314 6.32 -8.24 2.73
CA TRP A 314 7.59 -7.64 2.32
C TRP A 314 8.76 -8.16 3.14
N VAL A 315 8.60 -8.25 4.46
CA VAL A 315 9.60 -8.85 5.35
C VAL A 315 9.86 -10.31 5.00
N LEU A 316 8.82 -11.09 4.68
CA LEU A 316 8.96 -12.49 4.29
C LEU A 316 9.78 -12.63 2.99
N PHE A 317 9.47 -11.83 1.97
CA PHE A 317 10.25 -11.81 0.73
C PHE A 317 11.72 -11.44 0.96
N SER A 318 11.99 -10.43 1.78
CA SER A 318 13.37 -10.04 2.11
C SER A 318 14.08 -11.10 2.97
N THR A 319 13.34 -11.84 3.80
CA THR A 319 13.90 -12.95 4.58
C THR A 319 14.34 -14.08 3.66
N VAL A 320 13.56 -14.42 2.63
CA VAL A 320 13.94 -15.44 1.64
C VAL A 320 15.24 -15.08 0.91
N ASP A 321 15.37 -13.83 0.45
CA ASP A 321 16.60 -13.37 -0.19
C ASP A 321 17.80 -13.42 0.77
N TYR A 322 17.62 -12.99 2.02
CA TYR A 322 18.66 -13.09 3.04
C TYR A 322 19.07 -14.54 3.34
N LEU A 323 18.12 -15.46 3.40
CA LEU A 323 18.40 -16.89 3.61
C LEU A 323 19.18 -17.48 2.44
N LEU A 324 18.88 -17.10 1.19
CA LEU A 324 19.66 -17.52 0.01
C LEU A 324 21.09 -16.99 0.06
N TYR A 325 21.26 -15.69 0.35
CA TYR A 325 22.57 -15.08 0.58
C TYR A 325 23.36 -15.85 1.64
N TRP A 326 22.72 -16.15 2.78
CA TRP A 326 23.34 -16.86 3.88
C TRP A 326 23.71 -18.30 3.52
N LEU A 327 22.87 -18.99 2.74
CA LEU A 327 23.15 -20.33 2.24
C LEU A 327 24.40 -20.34 1.36
N ILE A 328 24.50 -19.44 0.38
CA ILE A 328 25.67 -19.35 -0.51
C ILE A 328 26.93 -19.02 0.31
N LEU A 329 26.82 -18.11 1.29
CA LEU A 329 27.92 -17.78 2.18
C LEU A 329 28.36 -18.98 3.03
N SER A 330 27.41 -19.75 3.56
CA SER A 330 27.68 -20.96 4.34
C SER A 330 28.36 -22.04 3.49
N VAL A 331 27.86 -22.27 2.27
CA VAL A 331 28.49 -23.18 1.30
C VAL A 331 29.92 -22.74 1.00
N SER A 332 30.14 -21.46 0.70
CA SER A 332 31.47 -20.90 0.44
C SER A 332 32.44 -21.15 1.61
N LYS A 333 31.99 -20.96 2.85
CA LYS A 333 32.80 -21.26 4.05
C LYS A 333 33.08 -22.75 4.23
N HIS A 334 32.09 -23.61 3.97
CA HIS A 334 32.30 -25.07 4.05
C HIS A 334 33.25 -25.57 2.97
N LEU A 335 33.16 -25.03 1.75
CA LEU A 335 34.07 -25.36 0.66
C LEU A 335 35.51 -24.93 0.96
N GLN A 336 35.71 -23.79 1.65
CA GLN A 336 37.04 -23.38 2.14
C GLN A 336 37.61 -24.31 3.22
N ALA A 337 36.75 -24.99 3.99
CA ALA A 337 37.15 -25.84 5.11
C ALA A 337 37.34 -27.32 4.71
N LEU A 338 37.16 -27.67 3.44
CA LEU A 338 37.37 -29.04 2.96
C LEU A 338 38.87 -29.40 3.07
N PRO A 339 39.21 -30.55 3.68
CA PRO A 339 40.60 -30.98 3.80
C PRO A 339 41.19 -31.29 2.41
N GLU A 340 42.43 -30.91 2.20
CA GLU A 340 43.23 -31.35 1.05
C GLU A 340 43.44 -32.86 1.15
N LEU A 341 43.12 -33.62 0.10
CA LEU A 341 43.38 -35.05 0.08
C LEU A 341 44.86 -35.25 -0.25
N GLU A 342 45.66 -35.54 0.77
CA GLU A 342 47.08 -35.93 0.61
C GLU A 342 47.18 -37.43 0.32
N VAL A 343 47.40 -37.79 -0.94
CA VAL A 343 47.74 -39.17 -1.30
C VAL A 343 49.26 -39.29 -1.34
N ASN A 344 49.81 -39.82 -0.25
CA ASN A 344 51.24 -40.12 -0.14
C ASN A 344 51.53 -41.54 -0.64
N LEU A 345 52.01 -41.66 -1.89
CA LEU A 345 52.51 -42.94 -2.41
C LEU A 345 53.98 -43.10 -2.02
N LYS A 346 54.27 -44.13 -1.20
CA LYS A 346 55.64 -44.49 -0.81
C LYS A 346 56.07 -45.78 -1.52
N HIS A 347 57.08 -45.71 -2.38
CA HIS A 347 57.83 -46.90 -2.81
C HIS A 347 59.34 -46.62 -2.80
N LYS A 348 60.06 -47.47 -2.04
CA LYS A 348 61.51 -47.66 -1.77
C LYS A 348 62.54 -46.52 -1.86
N THR A 349 62.33 -45.39 -2.52
CA THR A 349 63.25 -44.23 -2.44
C THR A 349 62.66 -42.88 -2.89
N THR A 350 61.42 -42.81 -3.39
CA THR A 350 60.79 -41.53 -3.78
C THR A 350 59.41 -41.39 -3.14
N ASN A 351 59.21 -40.27 -2.44
CA ASN A 351 57.92 -39.86 -1.92
C ASN A 351 57.28 -38.95 -2.98
N VAL A 352 56.17 -39.40 -3.58
CA VAL A 352 55.33 -38.50 -4.38
C VAL A 352 54.08 -38.23 -3.57
N SER A 353 54.02 -37.03 -2.99
CA SER A 353 52.85 -36.50 -2.31
C SER A 353 51.99 -35.77 -3.33
N PHE A 354 50.76 -36.24 -3.53
CA PHE A 354 49.77 -35.55 -4.35
C PHE A 354 48.81 -34.81 -3.42
N ASN A 355 48.79 -33.47 -3.53
CA ASN A 355 47.82 -32.62 -2.85
C ASN A 355 46.78 -32.19 -3.88
N SER A 356 45.61 -32.80 -3.83
CA SER A 356 44.45 -32.30 -4.58
C SER A 356 43.41 -31.77 -3.61
N SER A 357 43.20 -30.45 -3.66
CA SER A 357 42.09 -29.77 -3.00
C SER A 357 40.78 -30.13 -3.72
N LEU A 358 39.79 -30.67 -3.00
CA LEU A 358 38.47 -31.02 -3.57
C LEU A 358 37.69 -29.82 -4.15
N PHE A 359 38.05 -28.59 -3.78
CA PHE A 359 37.47 -27.37 -4.34
C PHE A 359 38.54 -26.27 -4.47
N LYS A 360 38.59 -25.60 -5.62
CA LYS A 360 39.61 -24.57 -5.89
C LYS A 360 39.22 -23.22 -5.31
N HIS A 361 40.16 -22.61 -4.57
CA HIS A 361 39.93 -21.32 -3.92
C HIS A 361 39.60 -20.17 -4.89
N GLU A 362 40.06 -20.25 -6.14
CA GLU A 362 39.79 -19.24 -7.18
C GLU A 362 38.33 -19.23 -7.64
N CYS A 363 37.62 -20.35 -7.45
CA CYS A 363 36.24 -20.54 -7.90
C CYS A 363 35.20 -20.30 -6.80
N LEU A 364 35.58 -19.75 -5.63
CA LEU A 364 34.64 -19.58 -4.51
C LEU A 364 33.57 -18.52 -4.77
N PRO A 365 32.29 -18.80 -4.50
CA PRO A 365 31.23 -17.83 -4.73
C PRO A 365 31.29 -16.73 -3.67
N LYS A 366 31.16 -15.48 -4.14
CA LYS A 366 31.13 -14.26 -3.30
C LYS A 366 29.76 -13.60 -3.43
N PRO A 367 28.78 -13.92 -2.56
CA PRO A 367 27.43 -13.39 -2.70
C PRO A 367 27.38 -11.91 -2.32
N GLU A 368 26.48 -11.16 -2.96
CA GLU A 368 26.23 -9.74 -2.69
C GLU A 368 24.84 -9.54 -2.09
N PHE A 369 24.71 -8.56 -1.17
CA PHE A 369 23.44 -8.23 -0.53
C PHE A 369 23.07 -6.77 -0.78
N SER A 370 21.97 -6.55 -1.49
CA SER A 370 21.59 -5.24 -2.04
C SER A 370 20.68 -4.41 -1.10
N LEU A 371 20.77 -4.58 0.22
CA LEU A 371 19.88 -3.95 1.22
C LEU A 371 19.90 -2.40 1.21
N SER A 372 21.03 -1.79 0.86
CA SER A 372 21.27 -0.35 1.06
C SER A 372 20.38 0.56 0.20
N SER A 373 19.96 0.11 -0.98
CA SER A 373 19.23 0.96 -1.95
C SER A 373 17.70 0.91 -1.80
N THR A 374 17.13 -0.24 -1.41
CA THR A 374 15.68 -0.48 -1.43
C THR A 374 14.97 -0.07 -0.14
N TRP A 375 15.63 -0.21 1.01
CA TRP A 375 15.04 0.04 2.33
C TRP A 375 14.69 1.51 2.62
N PRO A 376 15.48 2.52 2.22
CA PRO A 376 15.10 3.93 2.40
C PRO A 376 13.81 4.30 1.66
N GLN A 377 13.65 3.79 0.43
CA GLN A 377 12.43 3.99 -0.37
C GLN A 377 11.22 3.32 0.28
N LEU A 378 11.39 2.09 0.76
CA LEU A 378 10.36 1.35 1.47
C LEU A 378 9.93 2.07 2.77
N GLY A 379 10.91 2.57 3.53
CA GLY A 379 10.67 3.34 4.75
C GLY A 379 9.82 4.58 4.50
N CYS A 380 10.11 5.32 3.40
CA CYS A 380 9.31 6.46 2.98
C CYS A 380 7.86 6.07 2.64
N ILE A 381 7.68 4.99 1.87
CA ILE A 381 6.36 4.45 1.51
C ILE A 381 5.55 4.08 2.76
N ILE A 382 6.16 3.36 3.72
CA ILE A 382 5.52 2.96 4.98
C ILE A 382 5.15 4.19 5.80
N PHE A 383 6.06 5.16 5.92
CA PHE A 383 5.81 6.40 6.64
C PHE A 383 4.60 7.14 6.04
N CYS A 384 4.56 7.30 4.71
CA CYS A 384 3.42 7.88 4.01
C CYS A 384 2.11 7.11 4.25
N LEU A 385 2.13 5.77 4.23
CA LEU A 385 0.95 4.94 4.51
C LEU A 385 0.42 5.15 5.92
N ILE A 386 1.30 5.25 6.93
CA ILE A 386 0.93 5.52 8.32
C ILE A 386 0.31 6.90 8.44
N ILE A 387 0.94 7.93 7.86
CA ILE A 387 0.41 9.31 7.85
C ILE A 387 -0.98 9.34 7.18
N PHE A 388 -1.14 8.74 6.01
CA PHE A 388 -2.44 8.68 5.33
C PHE A 388 -3.50 7.90 6.13
N ALA A 389 -3.11 6.88 6.89
CA ALA A 389 -4.03 6.17 7.78
C ALA A 389 -4.49 7.06 8.95
N LEU A 390 -3.58 7.80 9.59
CA LEU A 390 -3.87 8.70 10.71
C LEU A 390 -4.75 9.87 10.28
N PHE A 391 -4.45 10.51 9.15
CA PHE A 391 -5.22 11.64 8.62
C PHE A 391 -6.50 11.23 7.86
N SER A 392 -6.75 9.92 7.65
CA SER A 392 -7.87 9.43 6.84
C SER A 392 -9.25 9.95 7.29
N THR A 393 -9.47 10.08 8.60
CA THR A 393 -10.70 10.62 9.17
C THR A 393 -10.86 12.10 8.82
N ILE A 394 -9.81 12.89 9.01
CA ILE A 394 -9.79 14.33 8.70
C ILE A 394 -10.03 14.54 7.20
N LEU A 395 -9.33 13.78 6.34
CA LEU A 395 -9.51 13.83 4.89
C LEU A 395 -10.95 13.48 4.47
N THR A 396 -11.58 12.52 5.14
CA THR A 396 -12.99 12.17 4.89
C THR A 396 -13.93 13.30 5.30
N GLN A 397 -13.68 13.97 6.44
CA GLN A 397 -14.43 15.15 6.86
C GLN A 397 -14.23 16.31 5.88
N LEU A 398 -12.99 16.54 5.44
CA LEU A 398 -12.65 17.55 4.44
C LEU A 398 -13.39 17.29 3.14
N LYS A 399 -13.47 16.05 2.64
CA LYS A 399 -14.26 15.74 1.43
C LYS A 399 -15.71 16.20 1.56
N ILE A 400 -16.33 15.96 2.72
CA ILE A 400 -17.71 16.41 2.97
C ILE A 400 -17.76 17.94 3.01
N LEU A 401 -16.89 18.59 3.78
CA LEU A 401 -16.85 20.06 3.90
C LEU A 401 -16.60 20.76 2.56
N VAL A 402 -15.74 20.20 1.71
CA VAL A 402 -15.50 20.67 0.35
C VAL A 402 -16.77 20.54 -0.48
N SER A 403 -17.38 19.34 -0.53
CA SER A 403 -18.60 19.12 -1.29
C SER A 403 -19.76 20.03 -0.86
N THR A 404 -19.94 20.26 0.44
CA THR A 404 -20.99 21.14 0.96
C THR A 404 -20.70 22.61 0.68
N SER A 405 -19.42 23.01 0.68
CA SER A 405 -19.03 24.38 0.30
C SER A 405 -19.35 24.66 -1.17
N PHE A 406 -19.05 23.71 -2.07
CA PHE A 406 -19.34 23.86 -3.51
C PHE A 406 -20.84 23.81 -3.83
N TYR A 407 -21.64 23.05 -3.08
CA TYR A 407 -23.07 22.87 -3.35
C TYR A 407 -23.93 23.22 -2.13
N PRO A 408 -24.06 24.52 -1.80
CA PRO A 408 -24.77 24.96 -0.60
C PRO A 408 -26.27 24.61 -0.63
N ASN A 409 -26.92 24.64 -1.81
CA ASN A 409 -28.34 24.28 -1.95
C ASN A 409 -28.60 22.83 -1.54
N ILE A 410 -27.75 21.91 -1.99
CA ILE A 410 -27.81 20.49 -1.61
C ILE A 410 -27.54 20.32 -0.12
N GLU A 411 -26.61 21.09 0.45
CA GLU A 411 -26.34 21.02 1.88
C GLU A 411 -27.54 21.49 2.72
N MET A 412 -28.25 22.55 2.30
CA MET A 412 -29.45 22.99 2.99
C MET A 412 -30.54 21.90 3.01
N GLU A 413 -30.80 21.22 1.89
CA GLU A 413 -31.72 20.08 1.86
C GLU A 413 -31.29 18.94 2.80
N ARG A 414 -29.98 18.66 2.86
CA ARG A 414 -29.40 17.66 3.76
C ARG A 414 -29.58 18.05 5.23
N ILE A 415 -29.40 19.33 5.57
CA ILE A 415 -29.60 19.87 6.92
C ILE A 415 -31.06 19.72 7.32
N HIS A 416 -32.01 20.14 6.48
CA HIS A 416 -33.45 19.99 6.73
C HIS A 416 -33.83 18.53 6.98
N TYR A 417 -33.43 17.64 6.08
CA TYR A 417 -33.71 16.21 6.22
C TYR A 417 -33.11 15.63 7.50
N LEU A 418 -31.86 15.99 7.83
CA LEU A 418 -31.18 15.49 9.02
C LEU A 418 -31.86 15.99 10.31
N HIS A 419 -32.20 17.27 10.34
CA HIS A 419 -32.87 17.92 11.48
C HIS A 419 -34.20 17.25 11.78
N GLU A 420 -35.07 17.13 10.77
CA GLU A 420 -36.35 16.42 10.90
C GLU A 420 -36.18 14.96 11.30
N LYS A 421 -35.19 14.27 10.72
CA LYS A 421 -34.92 12.86 11.04
C LYS A 421 -34.54 12.66 12.50
N ILE A 422 -33.79 13.60 13.09
CA ILE A 422 -33.42 13.53 14.51
C ILE A 422 -34.65 13.80 15.37
N LEU A 423 -35.42 14.85 15.06
CA LEU A 423 -36.65 15.18 15.80
C LEU A 423 -37.67 14.04 15.76
N ARG A 424 -37.96 13.48 14.57
CA ARG A 424 -38.86 12.33 14.40
C ARG A 424 -38.39 11.09 15.18
N LYS A 425 -37.07 10.88 15.32
CA LYS A 425 -36.56 9.78 16.14
C LYS A 425 -36.74 10.05 17.63
N ARG A 426 -36.51 11.28 18.09
CA ARG A 426 -36.74 11.66 19.49
C ARG A 426 -38.21 11.52 19.88
N SER A 427 -39.13 11.96 19.03
CA SER A 427 -40.56 11.84 19.30
C SER A 427 -41.01 10.38 19.39
N LYS A 428 -40.58 9.52 18.45
CA LYS A 428 -40.86 8.07 18.49
C LYS A 428 -40.33 7.41 19.76
N ILE A 429 -39.09 7.69 20.15
CA ILE A 429 -38.50 7.15 21.38
C ILE A 429 -39.28 7.63 22.61
N SER A 430 -39.70 8.89 22.64
CA SER A 430 -40.52 9.44 23.72
C SER A 430 -41.87 8.70 23.83
N GLN A 431 -42.57 8.52 22.70
CA GLN A 431 -43.84 7.79 22.65
C GLN A 431 -43.69 6.33 23.08
N GLU A 432 -42.64 5.64 22.63
CA GLU A 432 -42.34 4.26 23.06
C GLU A 432 -42.08 4.17 24.56
N ASN A 433 -41.34 5.12 25.13
CA ASN A 433 -41.06 5.16 26.56
C ASN A 433 -42.33 5.41 27.39
N VAL A 434 -43.21 6.31 26.94
CA VAL A 434 -44.51 6.56 27.57
C VAL A 434 -45.37 5.30 27.54
N LYS A 435 -45.44 4.61 26.39
CA LYS A 435 -46.19 3.34 26.25
C LYS A 435 -45.62 2.24 27.15
N ARG A 436 -44.29 2.10 27.26
CA ARG A 436 -43.65 1.15 28.18
C ARG A 436 -43.97 1.46 29.64
N LYS A 437 -43.96 2.74 30.04
CA LYS A 437 -44.31 3.16 31.40
C LYS A 437 -45.76 2.84 31.73
N TRP A 438 -46.69 3.11 30.81
CA TRP A 438 -48.10 2.73 30.94
C TRP A 438 -48.32 1.23 31.02
N ASN A 439 -47.67 0.45 30.16
CA ASN A 439 -47.76 -1.01 30.21
C ASN A 439 -47.22 -1.57 31.53
N SER A 440 -46.12 -1.02 32.05
CA SER A 440 -45.56 -1.39 33.35
C SER A 440 -46.47 -1.01 34.52
N PHE A 441 -47.13 0.15 34.43
CA PHE A 441 -48.13 0.55 35.41
C PHE A 441 -49.36 -0.37 35.36
N ALA A 442 -49.85 -0.69 34.16
CA ALA A 442 -50.96 -1.62 33.97
C ALA A 442 -50.65 -3.03 34.48
N THR A 443 -49.44 -3.56 34.25
CA THR A 443 -49.05 -4.87 34.81
C THR A 443 -48.95 -4.83 36.33
N LYS A 444 -48.39 -3.76 36.93
CA LYS A 444 -48.40 -3.59 38.39
C LYS A 444 -49.82 -3.47 38.93
N PHE A 445 -50.68 -2.70 38.27
CA PHE A 445 -52.08 -2.55 38.65
C PHE A 445 -52.82 -3.88 38.60
N HIS A 446 -52.67 -4.65 37.52
CA HIS A 446 -53.26 -5.99 37.41
C HIS A 446 -52.67 -7.01 38.37
N PHE A 447 -51.43 -6.83 38.83
CA PHE A 447 -50.83 -7.66 39.87
C PHE A 447 -51.48 -7.39 41.24
N TRP A 448 -51.65 -6.11 41.61
CA TRP A 448 -52.28 -5.72 42.88
C TRP A 448 -53.81 -5.88 42.87
N PHE A 449 -54.45 -5.77 41.69
CA PHE A 449 -55.89 -5.91 41.53
C PHE A 449 -56.25 -6.90 40.40
N PRO A 450 -56.17 -8.22 40.67
CA PRO A 450 -56.44 -9.26 39.68
C PRO A 450 -57.87 -9.25 39.14
N VAL A 451 -58.83 -8.78 39.94
CA VAL A 451 -60.26 -8.72 39.59
C VAL A 451 -60.49 -7.90 38.31
N PHE A 452 -59.80 -6.77 38.14
CA PHE A 452 -59.91 -5.97 36.91
C PHE A 452 -59.33 -6.68 35.68
N LYS A 453 -58.32 -7.54 35.87
CA LYS A 453 -57.79 -8.40 34.80
C LYS A 453 -58.84 -9.44 34.37
N ALA A 454 -59.52 -10.06 35.34
CA ALA A 454 -60.58 -11.03 35.10
C ALA A 454 -61.79 -10.40 34.41
N MET A 455 -62.29 -9.25 34.89
CA MET A 455 -63.38 -8.50 34.23
C MET A 455 -63.02 -8.12 32.79
N GLY A 456 -61.77 -7.71 32.54
CA GLY A 456 -61.28 -7.41 31.19
C GLY A 456 -61.31 -8.62 30.25
N MET A 457 -61.00 -9.83 30.74
CA MET A 457 -61.07 -11.06 29.94
C MET A 457 -62.52 -11.47 29.63
N VAL A 458 -63.42 -11.35 30.61
CA VAL A 458 -64.86 -11.63 30.44
C VAL A 458 -65.46 -10.71 29.37
N ARG A 459 -65.22 -9.39 29.48
CA ARG A 459 -65.73 -8.40 28.52
C ARG A 459 -65.15 -8.59 27.11
N LYS A 460 -63.94 -9.12 26.98
CA LYS A 460 -63.31 -9.45 25.68
C LYS A 460 -63.90 -10.72 25.07
N LYS A 461 -64.27 -11.69 25.90
CA LYS A 461 -64.95 -12.93 25.51
C LYS A 461 -66.37 -12.67 25.03
N GLU A 462 -67.11 -11.78 25.70
CA GLU A 462 -68.42 -11.30 25.24
C GLU A 462 -68.36 -10.62 23.88
N LYS A 463 -67.41 -9.70 23.67
CA LYS A 463 -67.22 -9.05 22.36
C LYS A 463 -66.82 -10.03 21.26
N GLY A 464 -66.03 -11.05 21.58
CA GLY A 464 -65.70 -12.14 20.66
C GLY A 464 -66.92 -12.96 20.26
N MET A 465 -67.80 -13.29 21.21
CA MET A 465 -69.05 -14.01 20.92
C MET A 465 -70.04 -13.17 20.10
N ILE A 466 -70.15 -11.86 20.36
CA ILE A 466 -71.00 -10.97 19.56
C ILE A 466 -70.51 -10.87 18.11
N ASN A 467 -69.18 -10.86 17.88
CA ASN A 467 -68.62 -10.80 16.52
C ASN A 467 -68.72 -12.14 15.77
N ILE A 468 -68.77 -13.27 16.47
CA ILE A 468 -68.99 -14.60 15.88
C ILE A 468 -70.47 -14.81 15.51
N ASN A 469 -71.39 -14.19 16.25
CA ASN A 469 -72.83 -14.26 15.96
C ASN A 469 -73.28 -13.28 14.86
N ASN A 470 -72.38 -12.43 14.35
CA ASN A 470 -72.63 -11.45 13.29
C ASN A 470 -71.90 -11.79 11.96
N VAL A 471 -71.31 -12.99 11.86
CA VAL A 471 -70.82 -13.62 10.63
C VAL A 471 -71.71 -14.81 10.36
#